data_AF-A0AB38U981-F1
#
_entry.id   AF-A0AB38U981-F1
#
_cell.length_a   1.000
_cell.length_b   1.000
_cell.length_c   1.000
_cell.angle_alpha   90.00
_cell.angle_beta   90.00
_cell.angle_gamma   90.00
#
_symmetry.space_group_name_H-M   'P 1'
#
loop_
_entity.id
_entity.type
_entity.pdbx_description
1 polymer ?
#
loop_
_entity_poly.entity_id
_entity_poly.type
_entity_poly.pdbx_seq_one_letter_code
_entity_poly.pdbx_strand_id
1 'polypeptide(L)'
;MAGGIIDLGAIGFVDKGTYGSTVKYEFLNFVITDDSCYLSVKDENIGHPVSDTLWWKCIANGKQATEAAKKALLEATRASNATDNLIGAATTADQAATRANASANNADVATAAAEQSAIRADTISGEASKKIVEMDALSKAVAGYINAAPVRMLVSVPVSISTKNKLRQKIGITLFPSYCLKNALYQRISGNSVDADPSGNLAILGTGKSTFYVIPTQNTELWQKVDVTIRTPLIRLTGNGKIRLNGSKIRIV
;
A
#
# COMPACT_ATOMS: atom_id res chain seq x y z
N MET A 1 -74.59 -101.92 21.39
CA MET A 1 -73.67 -101.70 20.26
C MET A 1 -72.46 -101.00 20.81
N ALA A 2 -71.28 -101.63 20.75
CA ALA A 2 -70.03 -101.00 21.19
C ALA A 2 -69.71 -99.86 20.22
N GLY A 3 -69.77 -98.61 20.72
CA GLY A 3 -69.32 -97.46 19.95
C GLY A 3 -67.80 -97.50 19.83
N GLY A 4 -67.30 -98.06 18.72
CA GLY A 4 -65.89 -97.98 18.39
C GLY A 4 -65.54 -96.55 18.03
N ILE A 5 -64.62 -95.93 18.76
CA ILE A 5 -64.00 -94.67 18.37
C ILE A 5 -63.20 -94.95 17.11
N ILE A 6 -63.58 -94.33 15.99
CA ILE A 6 -62.77 -94.33 14.75
C ILE A 6 -61.76 -93.20 14.90
N ASP A 7 -60.48 -93.53 14.95
CA ASP A 7 -59.41 -92.54 14.84
C ASP A 7 -59.39 -92.02 13.40
N LEU A 8 -59.75 -90.76 13.23
CA LEU A 8 -59.78 -90.08 11.93
C LEU A 8 -58.41 -89.49 11.57
N GLY A 9 -57.39 -89.69 12.41
CA GLY A 9 -56.09 -89.05 12.28
C GLY A 9 -56.18 -87.53 12.51
N ALA A 10 -55.16 -86.79 12.08
CA ALA A 10 -55.20 -85.34 12.12
C ALA A 10 -56.30 -84.82 11.16
N ILE A 11 -57.31 -84.14 11.71
CA ILE A 11 -58.48 -83.64 10.96
C ILE A 11 -58.35 -82.18 10.48
N GLY A 12 -57.17 -81.57 10.60
CA GLY A 12 -56.94 -80.19 10.22
C GLY A 12 -55.47 -79.83 10.10
N PHE A 13 -55.19 -78.64 9.54
CA PHE A 13 -53.83 -78.13 9.43
C PHE A 13 -53.26 -77.79 10.81
N VAL A 14 -52.03 -78.22 11.05
CA VAL A 14 -51.30 -77.97 12.30
C VAL A 14 -50.03 -77.19 11.99
N ASP A 15 -49.87 -76.02 12.59
CA ASP A 15 -48.65 -75.21 12.44
C ASP A 15 -47.49 -75.83 13.22
N LYS A 16 -46.36 -76.03 12.54
CA LYS A 16 -45.11 -76.51 13.13
C LYS A 16 -43.99 -75.48 13.11
N GLY A 17 -44.29 -74.23 12.74
CA GLY A 17 -43.34 -73.14 12.68
C GLY A 17 -42.28 -73.34 11.60
N THR A 18 -41.06 -72.89 11.86
CA THR A 18 -39.96 -72.94 10.88
C THR A 18 -39.56 -74.39 10.58
N TYR A 19 -39.34 -74.69 9.29
CA TYR A 19 -38.81 -75.99 8.88
C TYR A 19 -37.47 -76.31 9.57
N GLY A 20 -37.35 -77.54 10.07
CA GLY A 20 -36.15 -78.09 10.68
C GLY A 20 -35.91 -79.50 10.15
N SER A 21 -34.70 -79.76 9.63
CA SER A 21 -34.37 -81.04 9.00
C SER A 21 -34.35 -82.24 9.96
N THR A 22 -34.31 -82.01 11.27
CA THR A 22 -34.29 -83.06 12.30
C THR A 22 -35.65 -83.26 12.98
N VAL A 23 -36.67 -82.47 12.60
CA VAL A 23 -38.00 -82.53 13.18
C VAL A 23 -38.85 -83.53 12.40
N LYS A 24 -39.64 -84.35 13.10
CA LYS A 24 -40.62 -85.25 12.51
C LYS A 24 -41.94 -84.50 12.27
N TYR A 25 -42.46 -84.60 11.05
CA TYR A 25 -43.73 -84.01 10.63
C TYR A 25 -44.71 -85.10 10.19
N GLU A 26 -45.87 -85.13 10.82
CA GLU A 26 -47.03 -85.92 10.41
C GLU A 26 -47.86 -85.24 9.29
N PHE A 27 -48.80 -85.99 8.69
CA PHE A 27 -49.74 -85.50 7.67
C PHE A 27 -50.50 -84.26 8.15
N LEU A 28 -50.70 -83.30 7.23
CA LEU A 28 -51.34 -81.99 7.49
C LEU A 28 -50.58 -81.03 8.41
N ASN A 29 -49.38 -81.38 8.89
CA ASN A 29 -48.49 -80.38 9.47
C ASN A 29 -47.98 -79.43 8.39
N PHE A 30 -48.01 -78.12 8.64
CA PHE A 30 -47.37 -77.15 7.76
C PHE A 30 -46.21 -76.44 8.46
N VAL A 31 -45.25 -76.02 7.65
CA VAL A 31 -44.05 -75.30 8.06
C VAL A 31 -43.90 -74.02 7.25
N ILE A 32 -43.23 -73.06 7.85
CA ILE A 32 -42.81 -71.82 7.20
C ILE A 32 -41.31 -71.88 6.87
N THR A 33 -40.96 -71.20 5.80
CA THR A 33 -39.59 -70.85 5.41
C THR A 33 -39.53 -69.34 5.25
N ASP A 34 -38.35 -68.79 4.99
CA ASP A 34 -38.17 -67.34 4.82
C ASP A 34 -39.04 -66.71 3.72
N ASP A 35 -39.53 -67.52 2.77
CA ASP A 35 -40.28 -67.03 1.62
C ASP A 35 -41.59 -67.78 1.32
N SER A 36 -41.87 -68.92 1.96
CA SER A 36 -42.99 -69.79 1.54
C SER A 36 -43.49 -70.69 2.67
N CYS A 37 -44.70 -71.22 2.50
CA CYS A 37 -45.29 -72.22 3.40
C CYS A 37 -45.46 -73.56 2.68
N TYR A 38 -45.17 -74.66 3.39
CA TYR A 38 -45.22 -76.03 2.85
C TYR A 38 -45.99 -76.94 3.80
N LEU A 39 -46.78 -77.84 3.25
CA LEU A 39 -47.60 -78.82 3.95
C LEU A 39 -47.01 -80.22 3.79
N SER A 40 -46.83 -80.97 4.88
CA SER A 40 -46.44 -82.37 4.85
C SER A 40 -47.58 -83.22 4.29
N VAL A 41 -47.27 -84.01 3.26
CA VAL A 41 -48.27 -84.83 2.55
C VAL A 41 -48.36 -86.27 3.06
N LYS A 42 -47.48 -86.65 3.99
CA LYS A 42 -47.42 -87.98 4.62
C LYS A 42 -47.03 -87.88 6.09
N ASP A 43 -47.38 -88.93 6.82
CA ASP A 43 -46.83 -89.18 8.15
C ASP A 43 -45.33 -89.51 8.07
N GLU A 44 -44.63 -89.32 9.18
CA GLU A 44 -43.21 -89.63 9.32
C GLU A 44 -42.23 -88.87 8.40
N ASN A 45 -42.60 -87.68 7.98
CA ASN A 45 -41.73 -86.81 7.19
C ASN A 45 -40.60 -86.23 8.08
N ILE A 46 -39.37 -86.71 7.89
CA ILE A 46 -38.17 -86.24 8.60
C ILE A 46 -37.00 -86.15 7.63
N GLY A 47 -36.21 -85.08 7.71
CA GLY A 47 -35.01 -84.91 6.86
C GLY A 47 -35.26 -84.59 5.39
N HIS A 48 -36.51 -84.64 4.90
CA HIS A 48 -36.83 -84.31 3.52
C HIS A 48 -36.88 -82.80 3.30
N PRO A 49 -36.11 -82.25 2.34
CA PRO A 49 -36.14 -80.82 2.05
C PRO A 49 -37.52 -80.41 1.53
N VAL A 50 -37.95 -79.18 1.82
CA VAL A 50 -39.24 -78.63 1.36
C VAL A 50 -39.41 -78.58 -0.18
N SER A 51 -38.32 -78.76 -0.93
CA SER A 51 -38.35 -78.94 -2.39
C SER A 51 -38.73 -80.35 -2.85
N ASP A 52 -38.74 -81.33 -1.95
CA ASP A 52 -39.15 -82.71 -2.24
C ASP A 52 -40.68 -82.80 -2.31
N THR A 53 -41.21 -82.74 -3.53
CA THR A 53 -42.66 -82.72 -3.78
C THR A 53 -43.39 -84.02 -3.42
N LEU A 54 -42.67 -85.11 -3.14
CA LEU A 54 -43.27 -86.37 -2.68
C LEU A 54 -43.62 -86.33 -1.19
N TRP A 55 -43.04 -85.39 -0.45
CA TRP A 55 -43.19 -85.21 1.00
C TRP A 55 -43.79 -83.87 1.37
N TRP A 56 -43.61 -82.85 0.52
CA TRP A 56 -44.07 -81.49 0.75
C TRP A 56 -44.92 -80.95 -0.40
N LYS A 57 -46.02 -80.28 -0.06
CA LYS A 57 -46.80 -79.48 -0.99
C LYS A 57 -46.67 -78.00 -0.62
N CYS A 58 -46.18 -77.16 -1.54
CA CYS A 58 -46.22 -75.72 -1.34
C CYS A 58 -47.68 -75.25 -1.34
N ILE A 59 -48.08 -74.57 -0.26
CA ILE A 59 -49.44 -74.05 -0.05
C ILE A 59 -49.51 -72.53 -0.16
N ALA A 60 -48.37 -71.84 0.01
CA ALA A 60 -48.22 -70.42 -0.28
C ALA A 60 -46.78 -70.16 -0.75
N ASN A 61 -46.62 -69.54 -1.91
CA ASN A 61 -45.31 -69.24 -2.51
C ASN A 61 -45.06 -67.73 -2.51
N GLY A 62 -44.22 -67.25 -1.59
CA GLY A 62 -43.83 -65.84 -1.49
C GLY A 62 -42.48 -65.52 -2.13
N LYS A 63 -41.79 -66.48 -2.78
CA LYS A 63 -40.47 -66.27 -3.42
C LYS A 63 -40.44 -65.04 -4.33
N GLN A 64 -41.45 -64.88 -5.16
CA GLN A 64 -41.53 -63.74 -6.08
C GLN A 64 -41.64 -62.41 -5.33
N ALA A 65 -42.42 -62.35 -4.24
CA ALA A 65 -42.56 -61.15 -3.43
C ALA A 65 -41.27 -60.83 -2.67
N THR A 66 -40.60 -61.83 -2.11
CA THR A 66 -39.30 -61.68 -1.43
C THR A 66 -38.23 -61.17 -2.38
N GLU A 67 -38.12 -61.72 -3.59
CA GLU A 67 -37.16 -61.25 -4.59
C GLU A 67 -37.48 -59.84 -5.11
N ALA A 68 -38.77 -59.49 -5.26
CA ALA A 68 -39.18 -58.13 -5.59
C ALA A 68 -38.80 -57.14 -4.48
N ALA A 69 -38.98 -57.50 -3.21
CA ALA A 69 -38.61 -56.67 -2.06
C ALA A 69 -37.09 -56.45 -1.99
N LYS A 70 -36.28 -57.50 -2.20
CA LYS A 70 -34.81 -57.37 -2.27
C LYS A 70 -34.37 -56.43 -3.38
N LYS A 71 -34.98 -56.53 -4.57
CA LYS A 71 -34.69 -55.62 -5.70
C LYS A 71 -35.08 -54.18 -5.37
N ALA A 72 -36.25 -53.96 -4.78
CA ALA A 72 -36.70 -52.63 -4.39
C ALA A 72 -35.77 -52.00 -3.34
N LEU A 73 -35.32 -52.77 -2.36
CA LEU A 73 -34.35 -52.31 -1.36
C LEU A 73 -33.02 -51.91 -2.00
N LEU A 74 -32.51 -52.74 -2.93
CA LEU A 74 -31.26 -52.45 -3.64
C LEU A 74 -31.37 -51.16 -4.47
N GLU A 75 -32.48 -50.95 -5.18
CA GLU A 75 -32.70 -49.71 -5.94
C GLU A 75 -32.86 -48.49 -5.02
N ALA A 76 -33.53 -48.63 -3.87
CA ALA A 76 -33.61 -47.56 -2.89
C ALA A 76 -32.23 -47.15 -2.36
N THR A 77 -31.35 -48.12 -2.07
CA THR A 77 -29.96 -47.83 -1.67
C THR A 77 -29.18 -47.14 -2.79
N ARG A 78 -29.34 -47.58 -4.06
CA ARG A 78 -28.72 -46.90 -5.21
C ARG A 78 -29.18 -45.45 -5.35
N ALA A 79 -30.48 -45.21 -5.20
CA ALA A 79 -31.05 -43.86 -5.26
C ALA A 79 -30.55 -42.97 -4.12
N SER A 80 -30.41 -43.51 -2.90
CA SER A 80 -29.83 -42.78 -1.76
C SER A 80 -28.39 -42.36 -2.05
N ASN A 81 -27.55 -43.31 -2.48
CA ASN A 81 -26.14 -43.02 -2.80
C ASN A 81 -26.01 -42.00 -3.93
N ALA A 82 -26.87 -42.08 -4.95
CA ALA A 82 -26.91 -41.09 -6.03
C ALA A 82 -27.30 -39.70 -5.51
N THR A 83 -28.25 -39.62 -4.58
CA THR A 83 -28.66 -38.37 -3.93
C THR A 83 -27.53 -37.76 -3.12
N ASP A 84 -26.83 -38.55 -2.32
CA ASP A 84 -25.68 -38.08 -1.52
C ASP A 84 -24.56 -37.54 -2.42
N ASN A 85 -24.28 -38.23 -3.54
CA ASN A 85 -23.32 -37.76 -4.54
C ASN A 85 -23.74 -36.42 -5.16
N LEU A 86 -25.03 -36.25 -5.48
CA LEU A 86 -25.56 -35.00 -6.01
C LEU A 86 -25.46 -33.86 -4.98
N ILE A 87 -25.76 -34.12 -3.71
CA ILE A 87 -25.60 -33.13 -2.63
C ILE A 87 -24.14 -32.72 -2.48
N GLY A 88 -23.21 -33.68 -2.52
CA GLY A 88 -21.78 -33.41 -2.49
C GLY A 88 -21.29 -32.57 -3.69
N ALA A 89 -21.78 -32.89 -4.89
CA ALA A 89 -21.48 -32.14 -6.09
C ALA A 89 -22.04 -30.70 -6.03
N ALA A 90 -23.28 -30.52 -5.58
CA ALA A 90 -23.90 -29.21 -5.40
C ALA A 90 -23.13 -28.36 -4.38
N THR A 91 -22.73 -28.93 -3.25
CA THR A 91 -21.92 -28.24 -2.23
C THR A 91 -20.57 -27.81 -2.80
N THR A 92 -19.92 -28.67 -3.57
CA THR A 92 -18.63 -28.35 -4.21
C THR A 92 -18.79 -27.22 -5.24
N ALA A 93 -19.88 -27.23 -6.01
CA ALA A 93 -20.19 -26.17 -6.97
C ALA A 93 -20.44 -24.83 -6.27
N ASP A 94 -21.17 -24.81 -5.15
CA ASP A 94 -21.42 -23.61 -4.35
C ASP A 94 -20.12 -23.01 -3.77
N GLN A 95 -19.23 -23.86 -3.25
CA GLN A 95 -17.91 -23.44 -2.80
C GLN A 95 -17.05 -22.88 -3.94
N ALA A 96 -17.13 -23.47 -5.13
CA ALA A 96 -16.43 -22.96 -6.32
C ALA A 96 -16.98 -21.59 -6.74
N ALA A 97 -18.30 -21.40 -6.75
CA ALA A 97 -18.94 -20.13 -7.05
C ALA A 97 -18.54 -19.03 -6.04
N THR A 98 -18.52 -19.37 -4.75
CA THR A 98 -18.07 -18.45 -3.69
C THR A 98 -16.63 -18.01 -3.89
N ARG A 99 -15.71 -18.95 -4.22
CA ARG A 99 -14.31 -18.63 -4.52
C ARG A 99 -14.16 -17.76 -5.76
N ALA A 100 -14.94 -18.04 -6.81
CA ALA A 100 -14.93 -17.23 -8.02
C ALA A 100 -15.37 -15.78 -7.74
N ASN A 101 -16.44 -15.59 -6.95
CA ASN A 101 -16.90 -14.26 -6.54
C ASN A 101 -15.85 -13.51 -5.72
N ALA A 102 -15.18 -14.19 -4.78
CA ALA A 102 -14.09 -13.59 -4.01
C ALA A 102 -12.92 -13.16 -4.92
N SER A 103 -12.57 -13.99 -5.91
CA SER A 103 -11.52 -13.66 -6.88
C SER A 103 -11.90 -12.47 -7.77
N ALA A 104 -13.17 -12.36 -8.18
CA ALA A 104 -13.66 -11.22 -8.95
C ALA A 104 -13.54 -9.92 -8.15
N ASN A 105 -14.01 -9.92 -6.90
CA ASN A 105 -13.89 -8.76 -6.01
C ASN A 105 -12.42 -8.34 -5.80
N ASN A 106 -11.51 -9.30 -5.63
CA ASN A 106 -10.08 -9.01 -5.50
C ASN A 106 -9.51 -8.38 -6.78
N ALA A 107 -9.96 -8.82 -7.95
CA ALA A 107 -9.54 -8.24 -9.23
C ALA A 107 -10.05 -6.80 -9.39
N ASP A 108 -11.28 -6.51 -8.96
CA ASP A 108 -11.84 -5.15 -8.98
C ASP A 108 -11.05 -4.21 -8.06
N VAL A 109 -10.71 -4.67 -6.84
CA VAL A 109 -9.87 -3.91 -5.91
C VAL A 109 -8.48 -3.65 -6.50
N ALA A 110 -7.86 -4.65 -7.12
CA ALA A 110 -6.56 -4.49 -7.75
C ALA A 110 -6.60 -3.49 -8.92
N THR A 111 -7.68 -3.52 -9.71
CA THR A 111 -7.91 -2.58 -10.83
C THR A 111 -8.03 -1.15 -10.31
N ALA A 112 -8.84 -0.91 -9.28
CA ALA A 112 -8.97 0.41 -8.67
C ALA A 112 -7.63 0.93 -8.09
N ALA A 113 -6.84 0.06 -7.46
CA ALA A 113 -5.52 0.43 -6.95
C ALA A 113 -4.53 0.80 -8.08
N ALA A 114 -4.58 0.10 -9.20
CA ALA A 114 -3.77 0.40 -10.38
C ALA A 114 -4.15 1.76 -10.99
N GLU A 115 -5.45 2.04 -11.15
CA GLU A 115 -5.94 3.34 -11.64
C GLU A 115 -5.49 4.50 -10.76
N GLN A 116 -5.61 4.37 -9.43
CA GLN A 116 -5.13 5.37 -8.48
C GLN A 116 -3.62 5.60 -8.58
N SER A 117 -2.85 4.53 -8.82
CA SER A 117 -1.40 4.63 -9.00
C SER A 117 -1.03 5.35 -10.29
N ALA A 118 -1.75 5.09 -11.39
CA ALA A 118 -1.59 5.80 -12.65
C ALA A 118 -1.89 7.30 -12.51
N ILE A 119 -3.00 7.67 -11.85
CA ILE A 119 -3.36 9.08 -11.59
C ILE A 119 -2.26 9.80 -10.79
N ARG A 120 -1.70 9.15 -9.77
CA ARG A 120 -0.59 9.71 -8.98
C ARG A 120 0.66 9.90 -9.83
N ALA A 121 0.99 8.93 -10.67
CA ALA A 121 2.13 9.03 -11.57
C ALA A 121 1.99 10.19 -12.56
N ASP A 122 0.80 10.36 -13.15
CA ASP A 122 0.50 11.47 -14.06
C ASP A 122 0.59 12.83 -13.36
N THR A 123 0.08 12.93 -12.13
CA THR A 123 0.18 14.14 -11.32
C THR A 123 1.63 14.51 -11.04
N ILE A 124 2.43 13.54 -10.58
CA ILE A 124 3.86 13.74 -10.29
C ILE A 124 4.62 14.14 -11.56
N SER A 125 4.33 13.48 -12.69
CA SER A 125 4.96 13.79 -13.99
C SER A 125 4.63 15.21 -14.46
N GLY A 126 3.37 15.63 -14.30
CA GLY A 126 2.93 16.99 -14.61
C GLY A 126 3.60 18.05 -13.72
N GLU A 127 3.72 17.79 -12.42
CA GLU A 127 4.43 18.67 -11.49
C GLU A 127 5.93 18.74 -11.77
N ALA A 128 6.57 17.60 -12.05
CA ALA A 128 7.99 17.54 -12.40
C ALA A 128 8.27 18.34 -13.68
N SER A 129 7.41 18.21 -14.70
CA SER A 129 7.53 18.96 -15.95
C SER A 129 7.45 20.48 -15.71
N LYS A 130 6.53 20.94 -14.85
CA LYS A 130 6.44 22.36 -14.46
C LYS A 130 7.72 22.85 -13.77
N LYS A 131 8.23 22.07 -12.81
CA LYS A 131 9.48 22.41 -12.10
C LYS A 131 10.69 22.48 -13.02
N ILE A 132 10.79 21.60 -14.02
CA ILE A 132 11.87 21.64 -15.01
C ILE A 132 11.84 22.95 -15.79
N VAL A 133 10.65 23.41 -16.23
CA VAL A 133 10.49 24.69 -16.93
C VAL A 133 10.87 25.87 -16.03
N GLU A 134 10.43 25.87 -14.77
CA GLU A 134 10.81 26.89 -13.79
C GLU A 134 12.33 26.92 -13.54
N MET A 135 12.96 25.75 -13.43
CA MET A 135 14.42 25.63 -13.27
C MET A 135 15.19 26.11 -14.49
N ASP A 136 14.72 25.81 -15.71
CA ASP A 136 15.34 26.33 -16.95
C ASP A 136 15.22 27.86 -17.03
N ALA A 137 14.06 28.43 -16.67
CA ALA A 137 13.86 29.87 -16.61
C ALA A 137 14.78 30.53 -15.56
N LEU A 138 14.90 29.94 -14.37
CA LEU A 138 15.81 30.41 -13.33
C LEU A 138 17.27 30.34 -13.77
N SER A 139 17.68 29.23 -14.39
CA SER A 139 19.03 29.04 -14.92
C SER A 139 19.37 30.13 -15.94
N LYS A 140 18.47 30.41 -16.89
CA LYS A 140 18.62 31.49 -17.88
C LYS A 140 18.72 32.87 -17.22
N ALA A 141 17.88 33.14 -16.22
CA ALA A 141 17.92 34.41 -15.48
C ALA A 141 19.26 34.60 -14.74
N VAL A 142 19.73 33.57 -14.04
CA VAL A 142 21.03 33.58 -13.34
C VAL A 142 22.19 33.78 -14.31
N ALA A 143 22.21 33.07 -15.43
CA ALA A 143 23.22 33.25 -16.47
C ALA A 143 23.20 34.68 -17.04
N GLY A 144 22.00 35.25 -17.22
CA GLY A 144 21.82 36.65 -17.62
C GLY A 144 22.44 37.64 -16.62
N TYR A 145 22.22 37.44 -15.32
CA TYR A 145 22.78 38.30 -14.27
C TYR A 145 24.32 38.20 -14.18
N ILE A 146 24.87 37.00 -14.34
CA ILE A 146 26.32 36.77 -14.31
C ILE A 146 27.00 37.42 -15.53
N ASN A 147 26.36 37.44 -16.69
CA ASN A 147 26.94 38.03 -17.91
C ASN A 147 26.63 39.52 -18.08
N ALA A 148 25.72 40.10 -17.29
CA ALA A 148 25.37 41.51 -17.37
C ALA A 148 26.47 42.39 -16.77
N ALA A 149 27.31 42.97 -17.65
CA ALA A 149 28.28 43.98 -17.25
C ALA A 149 27.58 45.30 -16.84
N PRO A 150 28.07 46.00 -15.80
CA PRO A 150 27.57 47.31 -15.44
C PRO A 150 27.87 48.34 -16.54
N VAL A 151 26.96 49.30 -16.74
CA VAL A 151 27.11 50.43 -17.67
C VAL A 151 27.33 51.76 -16.96
N ARG A 152 27.06 51.82 -15.65
CA ARG A 152 27.31 53.00 -14.83
C ARG A 152 27.67 52.60 -13.41
N MET A 153 28.64 53.30 -12.81
CA MET A 153 29.01 53.16 -11.40
C MET A 153 28.82 54.49 -10.66
N LEU A 154 28.31 54.43 -9.44
CA LEU A 154 28.39 55.51 -8.47
C LEU A 154 29.27 55.07 -7.30
N VAL A 155 30.21 55.93 -6.92
CA VAL A 155 31.09 55.70 -5.77
C VAL A 155 30.77 56.69 -4.65
N SER A 156 30.59 56.17 -3.44
CA SER A 156 30.36 56.96 -2.23
C SER A 156 31.61 56.88 -1.36
N VAL A 157 32.25 58.03 -1.12
CA VAL A 157 33.43 58.16 -0.26
C VAL A 157 33.17 59.13 0.89
N PRO A 158 33.64 58.83 2.11
CA PRO A 158 33.60 59.79 3.21
C PRO A 158 34.58 60.95 2.94
N VAL A 159 34.08 62.19 3.02
CA VAL A 159 34.85 63.42 2.70
C VAL A 159 36.10 63.58 3.58
N SER A 160 36.00 63.29 4.87
CA SER A 160 37.16 63.19 5.78
C SER A 160 36.86 62.28 6.95
N ILE A 161 37.87 61.56 7.44
CA ILE A 161 37.75 60.66 8.57
C ILE A 161 38.71 61.12 9.67
N SER A 162 38.19 61.28 10.89
CA SER A 162 39.03 61.56 12.06
C SER A 162 39.72 60.28 12.57
N THR A 163 40.98 60.37 12.99
CA THR A 163 41.70 59.25 13.63
C THR A 163 41.05 58.73 14.92
N LYS A 164 40.13 59.50 15.52
CA LYS A 164 39.35 59.08 16.70
C LYS A 164 37.92 58.63 16.35
N ASN A 165 37.56 58.56 15.07
CA ASN A 165 36.27 58.00 14.67
C ASN A 165 36.27 56.48 14.92
N LYS A 166 35.30 56.01 15.72
CA LYS A 166 35.16 54.58 16.06
C LYS A 166 34.26 53.82 15.09
N LEU A 167 33.51 54.53 14.23
CA LEU A 167 32.66 53.91 13.23
C LEU A 167 33.50 53.50 12.02
N ARG A 168 33.46 52.21 11.67
CA ARG A 168 34.09 51.70 10.44
C ARG A 168 33.49 52.42 9.24
N GLN A 169 34.35 53.00 8.43
CA GLN A 169 33.99 53.66 7.17
C GLN A 169 34.31 52.74 6.01
N LYS A 170 33.65 52.96 4.87
CA LYS A 170 33.92 52.20 3.65
C LYS A 170 33.80 53.07 2.42
N ILE A 171 34.44 52.65 1.34
CA ILE A 171 34.15 53.12 -0.01
C ILE A 171 32.95 52.31 -0.50
N GLY A 172 31.81 52.96 -0.74
CA GLY A 172 30.60 52.31 -1.22
C GLY A 172 30.52 52.36 -2.75
N ILE A 173 29.96 51.30 -3.36
CA ILE A 173 29.67 51.27 -4.79
C ILE A 173 28.19 50.99 -5.04
N THR A 174 27.65 51.58 -6.10
CA THR A 174 26.35 51.22 -6.69
C THR A 174 26.52 51.08 -8.19
N LEU A 175 26.28 49.89 -8.71
CA LEU A 175 26.37 49.57 -10.13
C LEU A 175 24.99 49.53 -10.76
N PHE A 176 24.90 50.01 -12.00
CA PHE A 176 23.68 50.00 -12.80
C PHE A 176 23.88 49.18 -14.07
N PRO A 177 22.87 48.38 -14.46
CA PRO A 177 21.60 48.16 -13.76
C PRO A 177 21.76 47.38 -12.44
N SER A 178 20.81 47.49 -11.50
CA SER A 178 20.97 47.00 -10.11
C SER A 178 21.10 45.47 -9.98
N TYR A 179 20.75 44.73 -11.03
CA TYR A 179 20.80 43.27 -11.12
C TYR A 179 22.18 42.72 -11.55
N CYS A 180 23.14 43.57 -11.93
CA CYS A 180 24.51 43.12 -12.17
C CYS A 180 25.22 42.76 -10.85
N LEU A 181 26.30 41.98 -10.94
CA LEU A 181 27.09 41.59 -9.77
C LEU A 181 27.81 42.81 -9.18
N LYS A 182 27.66 43.03 -7.87
CA LYS A 182 28.18 44.20 -7.16
C LYS A 182 29.63 44.06 -6.69
N ASN A 183 30.51 43.71 -7.62
CA ASN A 183 31.91 43.41 -7.34
C ASN A 183 32.84 44.50 -7.88
N ALA A 184 33.65 45.10 -7.01
CA ALA A 184 34.69 46.05 -7.39
C ALA A 184 36.01 45.79 -6.65
N LEU A 185 37.11 46.15 -7.31
CA LEU A 185 38.46 46.16 -6.77
C LEU A 185 38.79 47.57 -6.28
N TYR A 186 39.42 47.65 -5.11
CA TYR A 186 39.88 48.89 -4.49
C TYR A 186 41.40 48.92 -4.52
N GLN A 187 41.98 49.61 -5.49
CA GLN A 187 43.44 49.66 -5.67
C GLN A 187 43.98 50.98 -5.14
N ARG A 188 44.83 50.94 -4.11
CA ARG A 188 45.53 52.14 -3.62
C ARG A 188 46.61 52.56 -4.62
N ILE A 189 46.57 53.83 -5.04
CA ILE A 189 47.47 54.40 -6.04
C ILE A 189 48.54 55.29 -5.40
N SER A 190 48.19 55.97 -4.31
CA SER A 190 49.13 56.82 -3.58
C SER A 190 48.67 57.06 -2.14
N GLY A 191 49.61 57.50 -1.30
CA GLY A 191 49.40 57.72 0.14
C GLY A 191 49.44 56.43 0.95
N ASN A 192 49.60 56.58 2.26
CA ASN A 192 49.67 55.48 3.23
C ASN A 192 48.84 55.77 4.50
N SER A 193 47.92 56.75 4.44
CA SER A 193 47.10 57.15 5.59
C SER A 193 45.96 56.18 5.89
N VAL A 194 45.50 55.43 4.89
CA VAL A 194 44.41 54.47 5.01
C VAL A 194 44.59 53.31 4.02
N ASP A 195 44.12 52.13 4.39
CA ASP A 195 44.01 50.97 3.51
C ASP A 195 42.54 50.58 3.27
N ALA A 196 42.28 49.85 2.20
CA ALA A 196 40.96 49.29 1.89
C ALA A 196 41.06 47.77 1.79
N ASP A 197 40.19 47.04 2.50
CA ASP A 197 40.06 45.60 2.30
C ASP A 197 39.35 45.27 0.96
N PRO A 198 39.33 43.99 0.52
CA PRO A 198 38.63 43.60 -0.71
C PRO A 198 37.12 43.90 -0.72
N SER A 199 36.50 44.19 0.44
CA SER A 199 35.09 44.61 0.57
C SER A 199 34.91 46.14 0.58
N GLY A 200 36.01 46.90 0.46
CA GLY A 200 36.02 48.37 0.47
C GLY A 200 35.99 48.99 1.87
N ASN A 201 36.12 48.20 2.95
CA ASN A 201 36.18 48.74 4.30
C ASN A 201 37.54 49.38 4.56
N LEU A 202 37.52 50.53 5.22
CA LEU A 202 38.71 51.35 5.41
C LEU A 202 39.38 51.07 6.76
N ALA A 203 40.69 50.81 6.72
CA ALA A 203 41.56 50.66 7.88
C ALA A 203 42.49 51.88 8.00
N ILE A 204 42.34 52.66 9.07
CA ILE A 204 43.10 53.89 9.28
C ILE A 204 44.53 53.54 9.76
N LEU A 205 45.54 54.03 9.05
CA LEU A 205 46.95 53.78 9.34
C LEU A 205 47.68 55.03 9.87
N GLY A 206 47.25 56.21 9.45
CA GLY A 206 47.86 57.48 9.84
C GLY A 206 47.09 58.68 9.28
N THR A 207 47.55 59.89 9.57
CA THR A 207 46.98 61.12 8.98
C THR A 207 47.51 61.34 7.57
N GLY A 208 46.69 61.94 6.70
CA GLY A 208 47.06 62.28 5.34
C GLY A 208 46.02 61.83 4.31
N LYS A 209 46.34 62.01 3.04
CA LYS A 209 45.46 61.68 1.91
C LYS A 209 45.93 60.39 1.24
N SER A 210 45.04 59.42 1.06
CA SER A 210 45.28 58.24 0.22
C SER A 210 44.30 58.21 -0.93
N THR A 211 44.78 57.80 -2.09
CA THR A 211 44.03 57.79 -3.34
C THR A 211 43.79 56.36 -3.80
N PHE A 212 42.57 56.06 -4.23
CA PHE A 212 42.18 54.73 -4.71
C PHE A 212 41.56 54.80 -6.11
N TYR A 213 41.78 53.75 -6.91
CA TYR A 213 40.90 53.39 -8.01
C TYR A 213 39.87 52.40 -7.51
N VAL A 214 38.60 52.68 -7.78
CA VAL A 214 37.48 51.77 -7.59
C VAL A 214 37.11 51.23 -8.96
N ILE A 215 37.29 49.93 -9.18
CA ILE A 215 37.22 49.32 -10.51
C ILE A 215 36.18 48.20 -10.48
N PRO A 216 35.05 48.31 -11.20
CA PRO A 216 34.11 47.20 -11.27
C PRO A 216 34.70 46.04 -12.08
N THR A 217 34.53 44.83 -11.57
CA THR A 217 35.18 43.62 -12.12
C THR A 217 34.71 43.20 -13.50
N GLN A 218 33.47 43.57 -13.88
CA GLN A 218 32.85 43.19 -15.14
C GLN A 218 32.91 44.27 -16.23
N ASN A 219 33.32 45.49 -15.88
CA ASN A 219 33.54 46.58 -16.84
C ASN A 219 34.57 47.56 -16.26
N THR A 220 35.84 47.31 -16.54
CA THR A 220 36.93 48.07 -15.93
C THR A 220 36.99 49.52 -16.40
N GLU A 221 36.34 49.88 -17.51
CA GLU A 221 36.31 51.25 -18.06
C GLU A 221 35.54 52.23 -17.16
N LEU A 222 34.63 51.75 -16.31
CA LEU A 222 33.84 52.58 -15.41
C LEU A 222 34.60 53.02 -14.15
N TRP A 223 35.90 52.75 -14.06
CA TRP A 223 36.71 53.04 -12.89
C TRP A 223 36.58 54.50 -12.44
N GLN A 224 36.64 54.72 -11.13
CA GLN A 224 36.64 56.06 -10.55
C GLN A 224 37.81 56.24 -9.60
N LYS A 225 38.46 57.41 -9.72
CA LYS A 225 39.48 57.86 -8.77
C LYS A 225 38.80 58.54 -7.59
N VAL A 226 39.11 58.07 -6.39
CA VAL A 226 38.60 58.66 -5.16
C VAL A 226 39.70 58.93 -4.16
N ASP A 227 39.49 59.98 -3.38
CA ASP A 227 40.42 60.44 -2.36
C ASP A 227 39.81 60.23 -0.98
N VAL A 228 40.57 59.60 -0.08
CA VAL A 228 40.20 59.47 1.32
C VAL A 228 41.19 60.25 2.16
N THR A 229 40.69 61.23 2.90
CA THR A 229 41.51 62.09 3.76
C THR A 229 41.32 61.70 5.22
N ILE A 230 42.41 61.29 5.86
CA ILE A 230 42.46 61.07 7.30
C ILE A 230 43.04 62.30 7.98
N ARG A 231 42.32 62.82 8.97
CA ARG A 231 42.73 64.01 9.72
C ARG A 231 42.80 63.74 11.22
N THR A 232 43.51 64.62 11.92
CA THR A 232 43.41 64.70 13.38
C THR A 232 41.99 65.10 13.80
N PRO A 233 41.58 64.75 15.03
CA PRO A 233 40.28 65.17 15.56
C PRO A 233 40.23 66.69 15.68
N LEU A 234 39.14 67.29 15.21
CA LEU A 234 38.90 68.71 15.36
C LEU A 234 37.97 68.96 16.54
N ILE A 235 38.19 70.05 17.26
CA ILE A 235 37.28 70.49 18.32
C ILE A 235 36.12 71.22 17.66
N ARG A 236 34.89 70.80 17.97
CA ARG A 236 33.70 71.50 17.48
C ARG A 236 33.48 72.76 18.31
N LEU A 237 33.29 73.90 17.65
CA LEU A 237 32.94 75.16 18.31
C LEU A 237 31.41 75.34 18.38
N THR A 238 30.95 76.22 19.27
CA THR A 238 29.59 76.75 19.30
C THR A 238 29.41 77.84 18.23
N GLY A 239 28.17 78.27 17.95
CA GLY A 239 27.92 79.35 16.98
C GLY A 239 28.63 80.67 17.31
N ASN A 240 29.07 80.84 18.56
CA ASN A 240 29.77 82.03 19.06
C ASN A 240 31.29 81.78 19.21
N GLY A 241 31.84 80.73 18.59
CA GLY A 241 33.29 80.47 18.56
C GLY A 241 33.89 79.84 19.83
N LYS A 242 33.09 79.54 20.87
CA LYS A 242 33.58 78.85 22.09
C LYS A 242 33.67 77.35 21.88
N ILE A 243 34.53 76.64 22.63
CA ILE A 243 34.61 75.17 22.58
C ILE A 243 33.27 74.56 22.98
N ARG A 244 32.74 73.66 22.14
CA ARG A 244 31.50 72.94 22.44
C ARG A 244 31.78 71.73 23.32
N LEU A 245 31.09 71.67 24.45
CA LEU A 245 31.12 70.52 25.36
C LEU A 245 29.95 69.57 25.08
N ASN A 246 30.12 68.30 25.42
CA ASN A 246 29.07 67.29 25.50
C ASN A 246 29.09 66.71 26.92
N GLY A 247 28.23 67.23 27.80
CA GLY A 247 28.42 67.11 29.25
C GLY A 247 29.70 67.81 29.69
N SER A 248 30.51 67.16 30.53
CA SER A 248 31.80 67.69 31.02
C SER A 248 32.99 67.44 30.08
N LYS A 249 32.77 66.91 28.88
CA LYS A 249 33.84 66.52 27.93
C LYS A 249 33.83 67.41 26.68
N ILE A 250 35.00 67.69 26.12
CA ILE A 250 35.14 68.40 24.83
C ILE A 250 34.56 67.53 23.72
N ARG A 251 33.73 68.12 22.85
CA ARG A 251 33.19 67.43 21.68
C ARG A 251 34.17 67.52 20.51
N ILE A 252 34.66 66.36 20.06
CA ILE A 252 35.52 66.22 18.89
C ILE A 252 34.74 65.70 17.66
N VAL A 253 35.18 66.07 16.46
CA VAL A 253 34.64 65.63 15.15
C VAL A 253 35.76 65.28 14.18
#